data_AF-R0D0C5-F1
#
_entry.id   AF-R0D0C5-F1
#
_cell.length_a   1.000
_cell.length_b   1.000
_cell.length_c   1.000
_cell.angle_alpha   90.00
_cell.angle_beta   90.00
_cell.angle_gamma   90.00
#
_symmetry.space_group_name_H-M   'P 1'
#
loop_
_entity.id
_entity.type
_entity.pdbx_description
1 polymer ?
#
loop_
_entity_poly.entity_id
_entity_poly.type
_entity_poly.pdbx_seq_one_letter_code
_entity_poly.pdbx_strand_id
1 'polypeptide(L)' 'MGTKKETREIQYKLAVKLLNLMLESGFLQPEEYEKIDALNRETFSPELSRVYV' A
#
# COMPACT_ATOMS: atom_id res chain seq x y z
N MET A 1 -12.51 -9.22 -19.34
CA MET A 1 -11.33 -9.89 -18.76
C MET A 1 -10.41 -8.79 -18.24
N GLY A 2 -10.60 -8.33 -16.99
CA GLY A 2 -9.86 -7.18 -16.42
C GLY A 2 -10.10 -6.94 -14.91
N THR A 3 -10.93 -7.75 -14.25
CA THR A 3 -11.63 -7.29 -13.04
C THR A 3 -10.85 -7.42 -11.73
N LYS A 4 -9.93 -8.39 -11.59
CA LYS A 4 -9.25 -8.66 -10.30
C LYS A 4 -7.95 -7.87 -10.09
N LYS A 5 -7.16 -7.69 -11.15
CA LYS A 5 -5.87 -6.98 -11.06
C LYS A 5 -6.08 -5.48 -10.89
N GLU A 6 -6.93 -4.88 -11.72
CA GLU A 6 -7.32 -3.47 -11.60
C GLU A 6 -7.91 -3.16 -10.22
N THR A 7 -8.77 -4.04 -9.70
CA THR A 7 -9.34 -3.88 -8.35
C THR A 7 -8.26 -3.88 -7.26
N ARG A 8 -7.27 -4.77 -7.36
CA ARG A 8 -6.18 -4.84 -6.38
C ARG A 8 -5.26 -3.62 -6.43
N GLU A 9 -4.98 -3.09 -7.62
CA GLU A 9 -4.20 -1.85 -7.77
C GLU A 9 -4.96 -0.64 -7.20
N ILE A 10 -6.27 -0.57 -7.40
CA ILE A 10 -7.11 0.47 -6.80
C ILE A 10 -7.10 0.33 -5.27
N GLN A 11 -7.25 -0.89 -4.74
CA GLN A 11 -7.20 -1.15 -3.30
C GLN A 11 -5.84 -0.76 -2.69
N TYR A 12 -4.73 -1.07 -3.35
CA TYR A 12 -3.40 -0.64 -2.92
C TYR A 12 -3.29 0.89 -2.86
N LYS A 13 -3.72 1.60 -3.91
CA LYS A 13 -3.70 3.07 -3.93
C LYS A 13 -4.54 3.69 -2.81
N LEU A 14 -5.69 3.08 -2.51
CA LEU A 14 -6.53 3.51 -1.38
C LEU A 14 -5.83 3.25 -0.03
N ALA A 15 -5.20 2.09 0.14
CA ALA A 15 -4.45 1.77 1.35
C ALA A 15 -3.27 2.74 1.58
N VAL A 16 -2.49 3.04 0.55
CA VAL A 16 -1.39 4.04 0.62
C VAL A 16 -1.93 5.42 0.98
N LYS A 17 -3.05 5.84 0.38
CA LYS A 17 -3.67 7.14 0.70
C LYS A 17 -4.07 7.23 2.18
N LEU A 18 -4.67 6.17 2.73
CA LEU A 18 -5.01 6.12 4.14
C LEU A 18 -3.75 6.14 5.02
N LEU A 19 -2.74 5.37 4.65
CA LEU A 19 -1.49 5.28 5.38
C LEU A 19 -0.76 6.64 5.44
N ASN A 20 -0.78 7.41 4.36
CA ASN A 20 -0.25 8.78 4.33
C ASN A 20 -0.99 9.69 5.31
N LEU A 21 -2.33 9.63 5.34
CA LEU A 21 -3.12 10.42 6.29
C LEU A 21 -2.80 10.05 7.75
N MET A 22 -2.55 8.77 8.03
CA MET A 22 -2.17 8.31 9.36
C MET A 22 -0.77 8.81 9.77
N LEU A 23 0.19 8.84 8.84
CA LEU A 23 1.51 9.43 9.10
C LEU A 23 1.43 10.95 9.29
N GLU A 24 0.72 11.67 8.40
CA GLU A 24 0.56 13.12 8.45
C GLU A 24 -0.15 13.60 9.73
N SER A 25 -1.08 12.79 10.25
CA SER A 25 -1.77 13.06 11.51
C SER A 25 -0.96 12.68 12.76
N GLY A 26 0.25 12.13 12.61
CA GLY A 26 1.10 11.67 13.70
C GLY A 26 0.61 10.40 14.39
N PHE A 27 -0.34 9.68 13.79
CA PHE A 27 -0.84 8.40 14.30
C PHE A 27 0.17 7.26 14.09
N LEU A 28 1.06 7.41 13.10
CA LEU A 28 2.15 6.47 12.83
C LEU A 28 3.49 7.18 12.88
N GLN A 29 4.51 6.46 13.36
CA GLN A 29 5.90 6.80 13.09
C GLN A 29 6.32 6.35 11.68
N PRO A 30 7.35 6.96 11.08
CA PRO A 30 7.86 6.56 9.77
C PRO A 30 8.19 5.07 9.66
N GLU A 31 8.73 4.46 10.71
CA GLU A 31 9.09 3.04 10.70
C GLU A 31 7.86 2.12 10.73
N GLU A 32 6.75 2.57 11.31
CA GLU A 32 5.47 1.85 11.31
C GLU A 32 4.80 1.96 9.93
N TYR A 33 4.88 3.14 9.30
CA TYR A 33 4.46 3.35 7.93
C TYR A 33 5.15 2.36 6.99
N GLU A 34 6.49 2.28 7.03
CA GLU A 34 7.26 1.43 6.11
C GLU A 34 6.90 -0.05 6.23
N LYS A 35 6.69 -0.54 7.46
CA LYS A 35 6.28 -1.92 7.72
C LYS A 35 4.89 -2.21 7.15
N ILE A 36 3.93 -1.31 7.36
CA ILE A 36 2.56 -1.49 6.86
C ILE A 36 2.53 -1.40 5.34
N ASP A 37 3.29 -0.49 4.75
CA ASP A 37 3.37 -0.34 3.30
C ASP A 37 4.01 -1.56 2.61
N ALA A 38 5.04 -2.16 3.23
CA ALA A 38 5.61 -3.42 2.77
C ALA A 38 4.56 -4.56 2.77
N LEU A 39 3.77 -4.69 3.84
CA LEU A 39 2.68 -5.67 3.92
C LEU A 39 1.57 -5.40 2.89
N ASN A 40 1.25 -4.12 2.62
CA ASN A 40 0.29 -3.73 1.59
C ASN A 40 0.77 -4.12 0.19
N ARG A 41 2.06 -3.96 -0.12
CA ARG A 41 2.65 -4.42 -1.39
C ARG A 41 2.53 -5.93 -1.53
N GLU A 42 2.86 -6.69 -0.51
CA GLU A 42 2.74 -8.16 -0.53
C GLU A 42 1.29 -8.63 -0.71
N THR A 43 0.33 -7.93 -0.09
CA THR A 43 -1.08 -8.31 -0.08
C THR A 43 -1.79 -7.91 -1.39
N PHE A 44 -1.66 -6.65 -1.79
CA PHE A 44 -2.43 -6.08 -2.88
C PHE A 44 -1.69 -6.10 -4.20
N SER A 45 -0.36 -6.04 -4.20
CA SER A 45 0.38 -6.04 -5.45
C SER A 45 1.67 -6.84 -5.41
N PRO A 46 1.55 -8.19 -5.34
CA PRO A 46 2.71 -9.09 -5.40
C PRO A 46 3.56 -8.91 -6.67
N GLU A 47 2.98 -8.32 -7.72
CA GLU A 47 3.69 -8.00 -8.96
C GLU A 47 4.41 -6.65 -8.88
N LEU A 48 3.85 -5.63 -8.21
CA LEU A 48 4.51 -4.33 -7.98
C LEU A 48 5.54 -4.39 -6.85
N SER A 49 5.46 -5.36 -5.93
CA SER A 49 6.50 -5.58 -4.90
C SER A 49 7.88 -5.89 -5.50
N ARG A 50 7.93 -6.31 -6.78
CA ARG A 50 9.18 -6.54 -7.53
C ARG A 50 9.73 -5.30 -8.23
N VAL A 51 8.97 -4.21 -8.33
CA VAL A 51 9.31 -3.05 -9.17
C VAL A 51 9.75 -1.83 -8.34
N TYR A 52 9.25 -1.72 -7.11
CA TYR A 52 9.65 -0.68 -6.17
C TYR A 52 10.67 -1.25 -5.18
N VAL A 53 11.95 -1.19 -5.56
CA VAL A 53 13.12 -1.42 -4.69
C VAL A 53 13.76 -0.07 -4.41
#